data_AF-A0A962KC13-F1
#
_entry.id   AF-A0A962KC13-F1
#
_cell.length_a   1.000
_cell.length_b   1.000
_cell.length_c   1.000
_cell.angle_alpha   90.00
_cell.angle_beta   90.00
_cell.angle_gamma   90.00
#
_symmetry.space_group_name_H-M   'P 1'
#
loop_
_entity.id
_entity.type
_entity.pdbx_description
1 polymer ?
#
loop_
_entity_poly.entity_id
_entity_poly.type
_entity_poly.pdbx_seq_one_letter_code
_entity_poly.pdbx_strand_id
1 'polypeptide(L)'
;FASGGELASKKDREEALATSGRGLAEKIGKGQERIVFSLVQKFNTAAKLPECYNDSPDIIVLIDEGHRSQGGENHIRMKQALPKAAFVAFTGTPLLKEDKTTNKFGAIVHAYTMQRAVEDKTVTPLLYEERIPDLDVNERAIDTWFDRITANLSEEQRTDLKRKFAQKGQIYQSEDRIRLIALDIA
;
A
#
# COMPACT_ATOMS: atom_id res chain seq x y z
N PHE A 1 -34.49 8.27 -0.46
CA PHE A 1 -33.89 7.71 0.77
C PHE A 1 -33.79 8.82 1.79
N ALA A 2 -34.69 8.82 2.77
CA ALA A 2 -34.74 9.86 3.80
C ALA A 2 -33.42 9.84 4.58
N SER A 3 -32.82 11.01 4.76
CA SER A 3 -31.54 11.26 5.43
C SER A 3 -31.61 11.10 6.95
N GLY A 4 -32.37 10.13 7.44
CA GLY A 4 -32.44 9.76 8.86
C GLY A 4 -31.52 8.59 9.14
N GLY A 5 -30.21 8.82 9.08
CA GLY A 5 -29.19 7.84 9.44
C GLY A 5 -28.30 8.39 10.55
N GLU A 6 -27.53 7.52 11.19
CA GLU A 6 -26.67 7.87 12.34
C GLU A 6 -25.50 8.82 12.03
N LEU A 7 -25.44 9.32 10.79
CA LEU A 7 -24.46 10.26 10.25
C LEU A 7 -25.15 11.35 9.41
N ALA A 8 -26.40 11.68 9.77
CA ALA A 8 -27.27 12.61 9.05
C ALA A 8 -26.76 14.04 9.11
N SER A 9 -26.24 14.48 10.25
CA SER A 9 -25.71 15.81 10.44
C SER A 9 -24.18 15.86 10.25
N LYS A 10 -23.67 17.04 9.94
CA LYS A 10 -22.21 17.27 9.87
C LYS A 10 -21.55 17.03 11.24
N LYS A 11 -22.25 17.39 12.32
CA LYS A 11 -21.79 17.20 13.70
C LYS A 11 -21.68 15.70 14.04
N ASP A 12 -22.65 14.89 13.62
CA ASP A 12 -22.65 13.43 13.87
C ASP A 12 -21.43 12.76 13.20
N ARG A 13 -21.07 13.24 12.00
CA ARG A 13 -19.88 12.75 11.28
C ARG A 13 -18.59 13.15 11.97
N GLU A 14 -18.50 14.39 12.44
CA GLU A 14 -17.34 14.87 13.19
C GLU A 14 -17.18 14.11 14.51
N GLU A 15 -18.28 13.80 15.20
CA GLU A 15 -18.29 13.00 16.42
C GLU A 15 -17.94 11.53 16.15
N ALA A 16 -18.35 10.95 15.01
CA ALA A 16 -17.96 9.59 14.64
C ALA A 16 -16.47 9.44 14.31
N LEU A 17 -15.76 10.52 13.98
CA LEU A 17 -14.35 10.47 13.59
C LEU A 17 -13.42 10.45 14.83
N ALA A 18 -12.65 9.37 14.97
CA ALA A 18 -11.54 9.35 15.91
C ALA A 18 -10.36 10.14 15.32
N THR A 19 -10.12 11.37 15.80
CA THR A 19 -9.06 12.25 15.27
C THR A 19 -7.68 11.95 15.85
N SER A 20 -7.59 11.32 17.02
CA SER A 20 -6.33 10.95 17.69
C SER A 20 -6.39 9.52 18.27
N GLY A 21 -5.24 8.95 18.65
CA GLY A 21 -5.21 7.65 19.32
C GLY A 21 -5.87 7.67 20.70
N ARG A 22 -5.73 8.78 21.44
CA ARG A 22 -6.46 8.97 22.71
C ARG A 22 -7.97 9.03 22.48
N GLY A 23 -8.43 9.80 21.50
CA GLY A 23 -9.84 9.87 21.15
C GLY A 23 -10.39 8.51 20.69
N LEU A 24 -9.59 7.70 19.98
CA LEU A 24 -9.96 6.34 19.63
C LEU A 24 -10.12 5.45 20.88
N ALA A 25 -9.16 5.51 21.81
CA ALA A 25 -9.21 4.73 23.05
C ALA A 25 -10.45 5.09 23.89
N GLU A 26 -10.74 6.38 24.05
CA GLU A 26 -11.92 6.86 24.77
C GLU A 26 -13.22 6.37 24.12
N LYS A 27 -13.32 6.43 22.78
CA LYS A 27 -14.48 5.90 22.04
C LYS A 27 -14.65 4.39 22.18
N ILE A 28 -13.54 3.62 22.15
CA ILE A 28 -13.60 2.17 22.33
C ILE A 28 -14.08 1.79 23.74
N GLY A 29 -13.49 2.39 24.78
CA GLY A 29 -13.76 1.96 26.15
C GLY A 29 -14.99 2.58 26.80
N LYS A 30 -15.38 3.81 26.40
CA LYS A 30 -16.43 4.59 27.07
C LYS A 30 -17.42 5.25 26.10
N GLY A 31 -17.18 5.13 24.80
CA GLY A 31 -18.03 5.73 23.79
C GLY A 31 -19.44 5.12 23.76
N GLN A 32 -20.41 5.93 23.34
CA GLN A 32 -21.78 5.48 23.04
C GLN A 32 -22.08 5.61 21.54
N GLU A 33 -21.09 5.99 20.75
CA GLU A 33 -21.20 6.15 19.31
C GLU A 33 -21.43 4.79 18.65
N ARG A 34 -22.47 4.71 17.84
CA ARG A 34 -22.80 3.50 17.08
C ARG A 34 -21.86 3.24 15.91
N ILE A 35 -21.22 4.29 15.39
CA ILE A 35 -20.27 4.22 14.28
C ILE A 35 -19.04 5.03 14.66
N VAL A 36 -17.88 4.41 14.52
CA VAL A 36 -16.59 5.08 14.73
C VAL A 36 -15.73 4.88 13.48
N PHE A 37 -15.28 5.99 12.90
CA PHE A 37 -14.30 5.98 11.80
C PHE A 37 -12.91 6.26 12.36
N SER A 38 -11.95 5.41 12.01
CA SER A 38 -10.58 5.55 12.46
C SER A 38 -9.60 5.12 11.39
N LEU A 39 -8.37 5.63 11.53
CA LEU A 39 -7.24 5.15 10.76
C LEU A 39 -6.52 4.10 11.59
N VAL A 40 -6.10 3.01 10.97
CA VAL A 40 -5.46 1.90 11.69
C VAL A 40 -4.21 2.33 12.46
N GLN A 41 -3.48 3.32 11.96
CA GLN A 41 -2.26 3.85 12.58
C GLN A 41 -2.53 4.45 13.97
N LYS A 42 -3.77 4.85 14.27
CA LYS A 42 -4.15 5.40 15.58
C LYS A 42 -4.08 4.34 16.68
N PHE A 43 -4.16 3.05 16.34
CA PHE A 43 -3.94 1.97 17.30
C PHE A 43 -2.50 1.94 17.85
N ASN A 44 -1.52 2.53 17.16
CA ASN A 44 -0.13 2.64 17.65
C ASN A 44 -0.04 3.35 19.02
N THR A 45 -0.91 4.33 19.25
CA THR A 45 -0.97 5.10 20.49
C THR A 45 -2.18 4.71 21.33
N ALA A 46 -3.33 4.43 20.72
CA ALA A 46 -4.54 4.01 21.44
C ALA A 46 -4.31 2.75 22.27
N ALA A 47 -3.69 1.71 21.70
CA ALA A 47 -3.52 0.42 22.38
C ALA A 47 -2.58 0.46 23.60
N LYS A 48 -1.89 1.59 23.83
CA LYS A 48 -1.07 1.82 25.03
C LYS A 48 -1.88 2.39 26.20
N LEU A 49 -3.10 2.85 25.91
CA LEU A 49 -3.99 3.48 26.89
C LEU A 49 -4.92 2.43 27.51
N PRO A 50 -5.10 2.44 28.84
CA PRO A 50 -5.98 1.49 29.53
C PRO A 50 -7.42 1.48 29.02
N GLU A 51 -7.91 2.63 28.52
CA GLU A 51 -9.26 2.78 27.99
C GLU A 51 -9.47 2.08 26.65
N CYS A 52 -8.41 1.73 25.91
CA CYS A 52 -8.50 1.10 24.59
C CYS A 52 -8.78 -0.40 24.68
N TYR A 53 -9.85 -0.77 25.38
CA TYR A 53 -10.30 -2.15 25.56
C TYR A 53 -11.82 -2.23 25.63
N ASN A 54 -12.42 -3.10 24.83
CA ASN A 54 -13.84 -3.40 24.88
C ASN A 54 -14.07 -4.85 24.42
N ASP A 55 -14.57 -5.69 25.31
CA ASP A 55 -14.79 -7.11 25.07
C ASP A 55 -16.24 -7.45 24.68
N SER A 56 -17.03 -6.45 24.29
CA SER A 56 -18.37 -6.66 23.78
C SER A 56 -18.34 -7.50 22.48
N PRO A 57 -19.17 -8.56 22.39
CA PRO A 57 -19.32 -9.32 21.14
C PRO A 57 -20.17 -8.57 20.10
N ASP A 58 -20.82 -7.47 20.47
CA ASP A 58 -21.73 -6.71 19.61
C ASP A 58 -21.00 -5.68 18.72
N ILE A 59 -19.67 -5.72 18.70
CA ILE A 59 -18.84 -4.83 17.90
C ILE A 59 -18.47 -5.52 16.58
N ILE A 60 -18.71 -4.82 15.48
CA ILE A 60 -18.28 -5.23 14.14
C ILE A 60 -17.21 -4.26 13.66
N VAL A 61 -16.06 -4.79 13.27
CA VAL A 61 -14.95 -4.02 12.70
C VAL A 61 -14.89 -4.26 11.20
N LEU A 62 -15.16 -3.20 10.44
CA LEU A 62 -15.03 -3.19 8.98
C LEU A 62 -13.65 -2.63 8.60
N ILE A 63 -12.86 -3.41 7.88
CA ILE A 63 -11.50 -3.06 7.48
C ILE A 63 -11.45 -2.92 5.97
N ASP A 64 -11.02 -1.75 5.52
CA ASP A 64 -10.69 -1.52 4.12
C ASP A 64 -9.23 -1.87 3.82
N GLU A 65 -8.98 -2.44 2.65
CA GLU A 65 -7.70 -2.96 2.18
C GLU A 65 -6.90 -3.78 3.21
N GLY A 66 -7.57 -4.77 3.80
CA GLY A 66 -7.05 -5.57 4.92
C GLY A 66 -5.75 -6.35 4.68
N HIS A 67 -5.23 -6.38 3.45
CA HIS A 67 -3.97 -7.07 3.13
C HIS A 67 -2.72 -6.17 3.19
N ARG A 68 -2.83 -4.88 2.82
CA ARG A 68 -1.69 -3.99 2.50
C ARG A 68 -1.19 -3.20 3.71
N SER A 69 -2.10 -2.77 4.57
CA SER A 69 -1.85 -1.86 5.69
C SER A 69 -1.77 -2.55 7.06
N GLN A 70 -2.02 -3.86 7.10
CA GLN A 70 -2.22 -4.66 8.32
C GLN A 70 -1.18 -5.78 8.50
N GLY A 71 0.05 -5.52 8.06
CA GLY A 71 1.20 -6.41 8.21
C GLY A 71 1.64 -6.60 9.67
N GLY A 72 0.77 -7.16 10.51
CA GLY A 72 1.11 -7.66 11.85
C GLY A 72 0.62 -6.77 12.98
N GLU A 73 1.39 -5.74 13.31
CA GLU A 73 1.30 -5.10 14.64
C GLU A 73 -0.02 -4.37 14.90
N ASN A 74 -0.53 -3.59 13.94
CA ASN A 74 -1.78 -2.86 14.12
C ASN A 74 -3.00 -3.80 14.20
N HIS A 75 -2.99 -4.88 13.44
CA HIS A 75 -4.04 -5.89 13.51
C HIS A 75 -4.04 -6.59 14.87
N ILE A 76 -2.85 -6.90 15.40
CA ILE A 76 -2.71 -7.48 16.75
C ILE A 76 -3.24 -6.49 17.80
N ARG A 77 -2.83 -5.22 17.75
CA ARG A 77 -3.30 -4.16 18.66
C ARG A 77 -4.82 -4.01 18.61
N MET A 78 -5.40 -4.05 17.42
CA MET A 78 -6.85 -3.95 17.25
C MET A 78 -7.57 -5.18 17.82
N LYS A 79 -7.05 -6.40 17.61
CA LYS A 79 -7.59 -7.62 18.25
C LYS A 79 -7.43 -7.63 19.77
N GLN A 80 -6.35 -7.03 20.30
CA GLN A 80 -6.18 -6.86 21.75
C GLN A 80 -7.18 -5.87 22.33
N ALA A 81 -7.44 -4.78 21.62
CA ALA A 81 -8.43 -3.78 22.02
C ALA A 81 -9.87 -4.30 21.92
N LEU A 82 -10.16 -5.16 20.94
CA LEU A 82 -11.50 -5.64 20.61
C LEU A 82 -11.53 -7.18 20.49
N PRO A 83 -11.30 -7.92 21.59
CA PRO A 83 -11.05 -9.36 21.55
C PRO A 83 -12.24 -10.21 21.11
N LYS A 84 -13.48 -9.76 21.33
CA LYS A 84 -14.70 -10.49 20.96
C LYS A 84 -15.41 -9.93 19.73
N ALA A 85 -14.86 -8.89 19.11
CA ALA A 85 -15.47 -8.26 17.95
C ALA A 85 -15.39 -9.15 16.71
N ALA A 86 -16.39 -9.05 15.84
CA ALA A 86 -16.36 -9.66 14.51
C ALA A 86 -15.56 -8.79 13.54
N PHE A 87 -14.61 -9.37 12.81
CA PHE A 87 -13.76 -8.67 11.85
C PHE A 87 -14.15 -9.03 10.42
N VAL A 88 -14.52 -8.03 9.63
CA VAL A 88 -14.82 -8.19 8.20
C VAL A 88 -13.85 -7.30 7.42
N ALA A 89 -13.05 -7.91 6.55
CA ALA A 89 -12.09 -7.21 5.72
C ALA A 89 -12.50 -7.23 4.25
N PHE A 90 -12.39 -6.08 3.60
CA PHE A 90 -12.53 -5.90 2.16
C PHE A 90 -11.13 -5.71 1.57
N THR A 91 -10.91 -6.26 0.37
CA THR A 91 -9.65 -6.01 -0.34
C THR A 91 -9.79 -6.29 -1.84
N GLY A 92 -9.18 -5.43 -2.66
CA GLY A 92 -9.07 -5.64 -4.10
C GLY A 92 -7.97 -6.62 -4.51
N THR A 93 -6.97 -6.85 -3.66
CA THR A 93 -5.81 -7.72 -3.96
C THR A 93 -5.57 -8.74 -2.85
N PRO A 94 -6.42 -9.80 -2.77
CA PRO A 94 -6.21 -10.85 -1.77
C PRO A 94 -4.86 -11.54 -2.02
N LEU A 95 -4.09 -11.75 -0.95
CA LEU A 95 -2.85 -12.52 -1.03
C LEU A 95 -3.19 -14.01 -1.03
N LEU A 96 -3.28 -14.59 -2.24
CA LEU A 96 -3.70 -15.98 -2.46
C LEU A 96 -2.55 -17.00 -2.33
N LYS A 97 -1.29 -16.58 -2.49
CA LYS A 97 -0.12 -17.45 -2.31
C LYS A 97 0.36 -17.34 -0.86
N GLU A 98 0.54 -18.49 -0.21
CA GLU A 98 1.02 -18.64 1.18
C GLU A 98 0.12 -18.05 2.28
N ASP A 99 -1.21 -18.21 2.16
CA ASP A 99 -2.20 -18.18 3.26
C ASP A 99 -2.18 -17.00 4.27
N LYS A 100 -1.57 -15.86 3.96
CA LYS A 100 -1.50 -14.73 4.92
C LYS A 100 -2.84 -14.02 5.13
N THR A 101 -3.73 -14.00 4.14
CA THR A 101 -5.04 -13.33 4.26
C THR A 101 -6.06 -14.23 4.96
N THR A 102 -6.19 -15.49 4.53
CA THR A 102 -7.09 -16.47 5.15
C THR A 102 -6.75 -16.71 6.62
N ASN A 103 -5.46 -16.82 6.96
CA ASN A 103 -5.03 -16.99 8.35
C ASN A 103 -5.34 -15.77 9.24
N LYS A 104 -5.55 -14.57 8.67
CA LYS A 104 -5.83 -13.35 9.44
C LYS A 104 -7.31 -13.06 9.60
N PHE A 105 -8.08 -13.23 8.52
CA PHE A 105 -9.48 -12.81 8.43
C PHE A 105 -10.46 -13.96 8.18
N GLY A 106 -9.97 -15.19 8.04
CA GLY A 106 -10.79 -16.36 7.75
C GLY A 106 -11.09 -16.53 6.26
N ALA A 107 -12.05 -17.41 5.97
CA ALA A 107 -12.44 -17.76 4.61
C ALA A 107 -13.05 -16.57 3.86
N ILE A 108 -12.84 -16.54 2.54
CA ILE A 108 -13.49 -15.55 1.67
C ILE A 108 -14.99 -15.87 1.63
N VAL A 109 -15.81 -14.95 2.15
CA VAL A 109 -17.27 -15.09 2.15
C VAL A 109 -17.87 -14.84 0.76
N HIS A 110 -17.31 -13.87 0.03
CA HIS A 110 -17.75 -13.51 -1.32
C HIS A 110 -16.60 -12.88 -2.11
N ALA A 111 -16.57 -13.14 -3.42
CA ALA A 111 -15.57 -12.58 -4.33
C ALA A 111 -16.24 -11.96 -5.56
N TYR A 112 -15.92 -10.70 -5.84
CA TYR A 112 -16.23 -10.00 -7.07
C TYR A 112 -14.92 -9.67 -7.78
N THR A 113 -14.60 -10.42 -8.83
CA THR A 113 -13.27 -10.36 -9.47
C THR A 113 -13.18 -9.21 -10.46
N MET A 114 -11.96 -8.74 -10.74
CA MET A 114 -11.72 -7.75 -11.80
C MET A 114 -12.26 -8.22 -13.16
N GLN A 115 -12.19 -9.51 -13.45
CA GLN A 115 -12.76 -10.08 -14.67
C GLN A 115 -14.29 -9.85 -14.72
N ARG A 116 -15.01 -10.18 -13.65
CA ARG A 116 -16.46 -9.92 -13.56
C ARG A 116 -16.79 -8.43 -13.66
N ALA A 117 -15.99 -7.58 -13.02
CA ALA A 117 -16.17 -6.14 -13.09
C ALA A 117 -16.07 -5.59 -14.53
N VAL A 118 -15.15 -6.15 -15.33
CA VAL A 118 -15.01 -5.82 -16.75
C VAL A 118 -16.18 -6.38 -17.57
N GLU A 119 -16.60 -7.63 -17.34
CA GLU A 119 -17.73 -8.27 -18.01
C GLU A 119 -19.05 -7.51 -17.76
N ASP A 120 -19.27 -7.07 -16.52
CA ASP A 120 -20.43 -6.28 -16.10
C ASP A 120 -20.36 -4.81 -16.55
N LYS A 121 -19.25 -4.39 -17.18
CA LYS A 121 -18.97 -3.00 -17.59
C LYS A 121 -19.00 -2.01 -16.42
N THR A 122 -18.73 -2.47 -15.20
CA THR A 122 -18.57 -1.60 -14.02
C THR A 122 -17.18 -1.00 -13.95
N VAL A 123 -16.19 -1.64 -14.59
CA VAL A 123 -14.80 -1.17 -14.71
C VAL A 123 -14.33 -1.28 -16.17
N THR A 124 -13.51 -0.33 -16.60
CA THR A 124 -12.91 -0.31 -17.94
C THR A 124 -11.78 -1.35 -18.06
N PRO A 125 -11.67 -2.09 -19.19
CA PRO A 125 -10.53 -2.97 -19.44
C PRO A 125 -9.19 -2.21 -19.42
N LEU A 126 -8.15 -2.82 -18.86
CA LEU A 126 -6.79 -2.30 -18.91
C LEU A 126 -6.05 -2.91 -20.09
N LEU A 127 -5.55 -2.07 -21.00
CA LEU A 127 -4.63 -2.46 -22.07
C LEU A 127 -3.20 -2.19 -21.62
N TYR A 128 -2.35 -3.22 -21.63
CA TYR A 128 -0.91 -3.06 -21.37
C TYR A 128 -0.15 -3.08 -22.69
N GLU A 129 0.56 -2.00 -22.98
CA GLU A 129 1.48 -1.90 -24.11
C GLU A 129 2.89 -1.69 -23.53
N GLU A 130 3.79 -2.64 -23.77
CA GLU A 130 5.18 -2.50 -23.38
C GLU A 130 5.91 -1.60 -24.38
N ARG A 131 6.49 -0.50 -23.90
CA ARG A 131 7.28 0.43 -24.73
C ARG A 131 8.73 0.41 -24.30
N ILE A 132 9.60 -0.11 -25.17
CA ILE A 132 11.04 -0.22 -24.93
C ILE A 132 11.73 0.76 -25.88
N PRO A 133 12.48 1.76 -25.38
CA PRO A 133 13.24 2.65 -26.24
C PRO A 133 14.33 1.84 -26.94
N ASP A 134 14.44 2.01 -28.26
CA ASP A 134 15.52 1.42 -29.04
C ASP A 134 16.83 2.15 -28.69
N LEU A 135 17.80 1.40 -28.19
CA LEU A 135 19.07 1.92 -27.69
C LEU A 135 20.20 1.25 -28.45
N ASP A 136 20.89 2.03 -29.28
CA ASP A 136 22.14 1.61 -29.90
C ASP A 136 23.33 2.14 -29.10
N VAL A 137 24.33 1.29 -28.89
CA VAL A 137 25.49 1.58 -28.05
C VAL A 137 26.75 1.54 -28.90
N ASN A 138 27.42 2.69 -29.01
CA ASN A 138 28.70 2.76 -29.70
C ASN A 138 29.85 2.30 -28.79
N GLU A 139 30.06 0.99 -28.71
CA GLU A 139 31.09 0.35 -27.86
C GLU A 139 32.48 0.96 -28.08
N ARG A 140 32.88 1.16 -29.34
CA ARG A 140 34.21 1.70 -29.68
C ARG A 140 34.43 3.09 -29.09
N ALA A 141 33.43 3.97 -29.20
CA ALA A 141 33.53 5.32 -28.65
C ALA A 141 33.58 5.29 -27.12
N ILE A 142 32.78 4.43 -26.49
CA ILE A 142 32.72 4.27 -25.04
C ILE A 142 34.05 3.75 -24.49
N ASP A 143 34.59 2.68 -25.06
CA ASP A 143 35.87 2.11 -24.63
C ASP A 143 37.01 3.11 -24.81
N THR A 144 37.05 3.82 -25.94
CA THR A 144 38.09 4.84 -26.20
C THR A 144 38.02 5.99 -25.17
N TRP A 145 36.82 6.47 -24.85
CA TRP A 145 36.63 7.52 -23.85
C TRP A 145 36.92 7.01 -22.44
N PHE A 146 36.51 5.79 -22.12
CA PHE A 146 36.79 5.15 -20.85
C PHE A 146 38.29 5.04 -20.61
N ASP A 147 39.05 4.60 -21.61
CA ASP A 147 40.50 4.47 -21.54
C ASP A 147 41.18 5.82 -21.35
N ARG A 148 40.67 6.86 -22.02
CA ARG A 148 41.15 8.24 -21.86
C ARG A 148 40.89 8.80 -20.46
N ILE A 149 39.69 8.60 -19.90
CA ILE A 149 39.30 9.10 -18.58
C ILE A 149 40.02 8.33 -17.47
N THR A 150 40.30 7.05 -17.68
CA THR A 150 40.96 6.17 -16.71
C THR A 150 42.48 6.08 -16.87
N ALA A 151 43.07 6.87 -17.77
CA ALA A 151 44.51 6.81 -18.10
C ALA A 151 45.45 6.99 -16.89
N ASN A 152 45.00 7.71 -15.85
CA ASN A 152 45.78 7.96 -14.63
C ASN A 152 45.39 7.05 -13.45
N LEU A 153 44.54 6.04 -13.67
CA LEU A 153 44.08 5.11 -12.64
C LEU A 153 44.88 3.82 -12.67
N SER A 154 44.95 3.14 -11.53
CA SER A 154 45.49 1.77 -11.49
C SER A 154 44.52 0.78 -12.16
N GLU A 155 45.03 -0.38 -12.57
CA GLU A 155 44.20 -1.45 -13.15
C GLU A 155 43.07 -1.92 -12.21
N GLU A 156 43.32 -1.91 -10.90
CA GLU A 156 42.32 -2.25 -9.88
C GLU A 156 41.20 -1.21 -9.83
N GLN A 157 41.55 0.09 -9.86
CA GLN A 157 40.59 1.20 -9.90
C GLN A 157 39.79 1.20 -11.21
N ARG A 158 40.44 0.93 -12.33
CA ARG A 158 39.81 0.83 -13.66
C ARG A 158 38.81 -0.31 -13.72
N THR A 159 39.15 -1.46 -13.14
CA THR A 159 38.26 -2.63 -13.06
C THR A 159 37.05 -2.36 -12.17
N ASP A 160 37.24 -1.70 -11.02
CA ASP A 160 36.12 -1.28 -10.15
C ASP A 160 35.18 -0.30 -10.87
N LEU A 161 35.75 0.67 -11.61
CA LEU A 161 34.95 1.63 -12.39
C LEU A 161 34.13 0.94 -13.49
N LYS A 162 34.74 0.02 -14.27
CA LYS A 162 34.01 -0.78 -15.28
C LYS A 162 32.86 -1.53 -14.63
N ARG A 163 33.08 -2.17 -13.48
CA ARG A 163 32.05 -2.93 -12.77
C ARG A 163 30.90 -2.05 -12.29
N LYS A 164 31.19 -0.83 -11.82
CA LYS A 164 30.16 0.13 -11.37
C LYS A 164 29.31 0.65 -12.54
N PHE A 165 29.95 1.00 -13.66
CA PHE A 165 29.26 1.63 -14.80
C PHE A 165 28.69 0.67 -15.84
N ALA A 166 29.08 -0.62 -15.82
CA ALA A 166 28.43 -1.66 -16.61
C ALA A 166 27.08 -2.13 -16.03
N GLN A 167 26.68 -1.63 -14.86
CA GLN A 167 25.40 -2.00 -14.26
C GLN A 167 24.24 -1.35 -15.02
N LYS A 168 23.18 -2.13 -15.28
CA LYS A 168 21.94 -1.67 -15.95
C LYS A 168 21.39 -0.35 -15.38
N GLY A 169 21.56 -0.12 -14.08
CA GLY A 169 21.14 1.11 -13.42
C GLY A 169 21.76 2.39 -13.98
N GLN A 170 23.02 2.37 -14.43
CA GLN A 170 23.69 3.55 -14.99
C GLN A 170 23.20 3.85 -16.41
N ILE A 171 22.94 2.82 -17.21
CA ILE A 171 22.35 2.95 -18.56
C ILE A 171 20.92 3.52 -18.47
N TYR A 172 20.15 3.11 -17.46
CA TYR A 172 18.80 3.64 -17.23
C TYR A 172 18.77 5.14 -16.91
N GLN A 173 19.87 5.69 -16.39
CA GLN A 173 20.02 7.11 -16.05
C GLN A 173 20.59 7.94 -17.21
N SER A 174 20.93 7.33 -18.34
CA SER A 174 21.43 8.07 -19.51
C SER A 174 20.40 9.10 -19.98
N GLU A 175 20.85 10.34 -20.15
CA GLU A 175 20.01 11.45 -20.58
C GLU A 175 19.36 11.18 -21.93
N ASP A 176 20.08 10.57 -22.87
CA ASP A 176 19.56 10.18 -24.19
C ASP A 176 18.41 9.19 -24.08
N ARG A 177 18.53 8.19 -23.19
CA ARG A 177 17.46 7.22 -22.93
C ARG A 177 16.24 7.90 -22.30
N ILE A 178 16.46 8.77 -21.32
CA ILE A 178 15.38 9.54 -20.67
C ILE A 178 14.67 10.40 -21.71
N ARG A 179 15.41 11.03 -22.62
CA ARG A 179 14.86 11.83 -23.71
C ARG A 179 14.06 11.01 -24.71
N LEU A 180 14.53 9.82 -25.09
CA LEU A 180 13.77 8.90 -25.96
C LEU A 180 12.43 8.50 -25.33
N ILE A 181 12.45 8.17 -24.02
CA ILE A 181 11.22 7.87 -23.27
C ILE A 181 10.30 9.11 -23.22
N ALA A 182 10.86 10.30 -22.96
CA ALA A 182 10.09 11.53 -22.89
C ALA A 182 9.40 11.86 -24.24
N LEU A 183 10.09 11.62 -25.36
CA LEU A 183 9.53 11.81 -26.70
C LEU A 183 8.47 10.78 -27.07
N ASP A 184 8.59 9.53 -26.57
CA ASP A 184 7.58 8.48 -26.79
C ASP A 184 6.31 8.67 -25.94
N ILE A 185 6.43 9.32 -24.78
CA ILE A 185 5.30 9.66 -23.89
C ILE A 185 4.53 10.91 -24.36
N ALA A 186 5.22 11.89 -24.98
CA ALA A 186 4.67 13.20 -25.36
C ALA A 186 3.76 13.15 -26.59
#